data_AF-K0BE73-F1
#
_entry.id   AF-K0BE73-F1
#
_cell.length_a   1.000
_cell.length_b   1.000
_cell.length_c   1.000
_cell.angle_alpha   90.00
_cell.angle_beta   90.00
_cell.angle_gamma   90.00
#
_symmetry.space_group_name_H-M   'P 1'
#
loop_
_entity.id
_entity.type
_entity.pdbx_description
1 polymer ?
#
loop_
_entity_poly.entity_id
_entity_poly.type
_entity_poly.pdbx_seq_one_letter_code
_entity_poly.pdbx_strand_id
1 'polypeptide(L)'
;MMIQIKFVVQNNNFTKTKKIQFCKNHEKNLEIMYGIIKESIDRKEKNDLEQLMMICCFHMVKEIRENTTTRIIQNKLIKELFKHQSIMQIFKDIKNMSIEAKIDNFPKKVLHFSPKNRDFMPILAGLQVLK
;
A
#
# COMPACT_ATOMS: atom_id res chain seq x y z
N MET A 1 -1.28 -6.82 21.94
CA MET A 1 -1.39 -5.73 20.95
C MET A 1 -1.93 -6.29 19.66
N MET A 2 -3.14 -5.88 19.31
CA MET A 2 -3.87 -6.23 18.10
C MET A 2 -3.62 -5.18 17.02
N ILE A 3 -3.49 -5.65 15.79
CA ILE A 3 -3.40 -4.85 14.56
C ILE A 3 -4.59 -5.24 13.70
N GLN A 4 -5.35 -4.24 13.25
CA GLN A 4 -6.45 -4.42 12.32
C GLN A 4 -6.28 -3.45 11.14
N ILE A 5 -6.30 -4.00 9.93
CA ILE A 5 -6.23 -3.23 8.69
C ILE A 5 -7.43 -3.59 7.82
N LYS A 6 -8.24 -2.60 7.48
CA LYS A 6 -9.40 -2.73 6.60
C LYS A 6 -9.09 -2.04 5.28
N PHE A 7 -9.20 -2.80 4.20
CA PHE A 7 -9.15 -2.34 2.83
C PHE A 7 -10.55 -2.24 2.28
N VAL A 8 -10.84 -1.13 1.60
CA VAL A 8 -11.99 -1.01 0.70
C VAL A 8 -11.45 -0.57 -0.64
N VAL A 9 -11.63 -1.41 -1.66
CA VAL A 9 -11.13 -1.19 -3.02
C VAL A 9 -12.34 -1.16 -3.94
N GLN A 10 -12.51 -0.04 -4.63
CA GLN A 10 -13.56 0.18 -5.60
C GLN A 10 -12.94 0.23 -6.99
N ASN A 11 -13.39 -0.65 -7.86
CA ASN A 11 -13.17 -0.57 -9.30
C ASN A 11 -14.51 -0.17 -9.98
N ASN A 12 -14.51 0.10 -11.28
CA ASN A 12 -15.71 0.47 -12.04
C ASN A 12 -16.83 -0.58 -11.93
N ASN A 13 -16.46 -1.86 -11.79
CA ASN A 13 -17.41 -2.97 -11.88
C ASN A 13 -17.68 -3.66 -10.53
N PHE A 14 -16.90 -3.37 -9.47
CA PHE A 14 -17.07 -4.03 -8.17
C PHE A 14 -16.46 -3.24 -7.01
N THR A 15 -16.91 -3.55 -5.80
CA THR A 15 -16.29 -3.13 -4.54
C THR A 15 -15.82 -4.35 -3.76
N LYS A 16 -14.53 -4.46 -3.46
CA LYS A 16 -13.93 -5.51 -2.62
C LYS A 16 -13.55 -4.92 -1.27
N THR A 17 -14.04 -5.52 -0.19
CA THR A 17 -13.61 -5.20 1.18
C THR A 17 -12.81 -6.37 1.72
N LYS A 18 -11.62 -6.10 2.29
CA LYS A 18 -10.79 -7.12 2.96
C LYS A 18 -10.36 -6.60 4.32
N LYS A 19 -10.46 -7.43 5.36
CA LYS A 19 -9.96 -7.12 6.70
C LYS A 19 -8.84 -8.09 7.04
N ILE A 20 -7.71 -7.56 7.45
CA ILE A 20 -6.57 -8.30 7.98
C ILE A 20 -6.48 -7.99 9.47
N GLN A 21 -6.36 -9.01 10.30
CA GLN A 21 -6.25 -8.85 11.75
C GLN A 21 -5.21 -9.83 12.30
N PHE A 22 -4.27 -9.32 13.10
CA PHE A 22 -3.23 -10.13 13.71
C PHE A 22 -2.66 -9.45 14.95
N CYS A 23 -2.09 -10.25 15.85
CA CYS A 23 -1.38 -9.79 17.03
C CYS A 23 0.09 -9.48 16.72
N LYS A 24 0.74 -8.70 17.59
CA LYS A 24 2.18 -8.39 17.53
C LYS A 24 3.07 -9.63 17.30
N ASN A 25 2.74 -10.75 17.92
CA ASN A 25 3.51 -11.99 17.80
C ASN A 25 3.51 -12.56 16.36
N HIS A 26 2.60 -12.11 15.50
CA HIS A 26 2.50 -12.52 14.09
C HIS A 26 3.12 -11.51 13.12
N GLU A 27 3.75 -10.43 13.59
CA GLU A 27 4.39 -9.44 12.71
C GLU A 27 5.54 -10.05 11.90
N LYS A 28 6.27 -11.01 12.47
CA LYS A 28 7.27 -11.77 11.72
C LYS A 28 6.65 -12.52 10.54
N ASN A 29 5.43 -13.02 10.69
CA ASN A 29 4.72 -13.66 9.57
C ASN A 29 4.35 -12.64 8.50
N LEU A 30 4.01 -11.41 8.88
CA LEU A 30 3.76 -10.32 7.93
C LEU A 30 5.03 -9.97 7.14
N GLU A 31 6.18 -9.88 7.81
CA GLU A 31 7.49 -9.67 7.18
C GLU A 31 7.81 -10.79 6.17
N ILE A 32 7.61 -12.05 6.56
CA ILE A 32 7.81 -13.21 5.67
C ILE A 32 6.88 -13.15 4.46
N MET A 33 5.58 -12.88 4.67
CA MET A 33 4.62 -12.76 3.56
C MET A 33 4.98 -11.63 2.60
N TYR A 34 5.40 -10.48 3.13
CA TYR A 34 5.88 -9.38 2.29
C TYR A 34 7.13 -9.77 1.49
N GLY A 35 8.08 -10.50 2.12
CA GLY A 35 9.26 -11.03 1.44
C GLY A 35 8.91 -11.94 0.25
N ILE A 36 7.99 -12.89 0.45
CA ILE A 36 7.50 -13.80 -0.61
C ILE A 36 6.87 -13.01 -1.76
N ILE A 37 6.04 -12.02 -1.45
CA ILE A 37 5.37 -11.20 -2.46
C ILE A 37 6.38 -10.36 -3.25
N LYS A 38 7.35 -9.78 -2.56
CA LYS A 38 8.42 -9.01 -3.19
C LYS A 38 9.23 -9.88 -4.15
N GLU A 39 9.59 -11.08 -3.75
CA GLU A 39 10.30 -12.03 -4.60
C GLU A 39 9.47 -12.45 -5.83
N SER A 40 8.17 -12.70 -5.65
CA SER A 40 7.23 -12.97 -6.76
C SER A 40 7.16 -11.82 -7.77
N ILE A 41 7.16 -10.57 -7.29
CA ILE A 41 7.20 -9.37 -8.15
C ILE A 41 8.53 -9.29 -8.91
N ASP A 42 9.65 -9.52 -8.24
CA ASP A 42 10.99 -9.48 -8.84
C ASP A 42 11.16 -10.57 -9.92
N ARG A 43 10.51 -11.73 -9.73
CA ARG A 43 10.39 -12.81 -10.73
C ARG A 43 9.40 -12.52 -11.86
N LYS A 44 8.74 -11.35 -11.86
CA LYS A 44 7.73 -10.92 -12.84
C LYS A 44 6.56 -11.89 -12.98
N GLU A 45 6.20 -12.56 -11.89
CA GLU A 45 4.98 -13.37 -11.85
C GLU A 45 3.74 -12.48 -12.00
N LYS A 46 2.61 -13.08 -12.40
CA LYS A 46 1.36 -12.34 -12.57
C LYS A 46 0.94 -11.76 -11.22
N ASN A 47 0.80 -10.44 -11.17
CA ASN A 47 0.45 -9.77 -9.94
C ASN A 47 -1.06 -9.63 -9.75
N ASP A 48 -1.51 -9.59 -8.50
CA ASP A 48 -2.93 -9.40 -8.16
C ASP A 48 -3.19 -8.34 -7.08
N LEU A 49 -4.48 -8.07 -6.85
CA LEU A 49 -4.95 -7.10 -5.88
C LEU A 49 -4.55 -7.48 -4.44
N GLU A 50 -4.38 -8.77 -4.14
CA GLU A 50 -4.03 -9.22 -2.80
C GLU A 50 -2.57 -8.92 -2.49
N GLN A 51 -1.68 -9.09 -3.47
CA GLN A 51 -0.28 -8.68 -3.36
C GLN A 51 -0.14 -7.18 -3.14
N LEU A 52 -0.89 -6.35 -3.87
CA LEU A 52 -0.96 -4.90 -3.61
C LEU A 52 -1.41 -4.60 -2.16
N MET A 53 -2.50 -5.24 -1.70
CA MET A 53 -2.99 -5.05 -0.33
C MET A 53 -1.94 -5.44 0.72
N MET A 54 -1.17 -6.50 0.47
CA MET A 54 -0.12 -6.96 1.39
C MET A 54 1.08 -6.03 1.44
N ILE A 55 1.52 -5.48 0.31
CA ILE A 55 2.55 -4.42 0.30
C ILE A 55 2.08 -3.24 1.14
N CYS A 56 0.85 -2.77 0.90
CA CYS A 56 0.30 -1.66 1.66
C CYS A 56 0.17 -2.00 3.15
N CYS A 57 -0.26 -3.22 3.49
CA CYS A 57 -0.39 -3.70 4.86
C CYS A 57 0.94 -3.61 5.61
N PHE A 58 2.01 -4.16 5.04
CA PHE A 58 3.35 -4.16 5.64
C PHE A 58 3.85 -2.74 5.92
N HIS A 59 3.83 -1.87 4.90
CA HIS A 59 4.31 -0.49 5.03
C HIS A 59 3.44 0.34 5.97
N MET A 60 2.11 0.14 5.98
CA MET A 60 1.23 0.81 6.93
C MET A 60 1.59 0.49 8.38
N VAL A 61 1.81 -0.79 8.71
CA VAL A 61 2.17 -1.19 10.08
C VAL A 61 3.51 -0.58 10.47
N LYS A 62 4.51 -0.69 9.58
CA LYS A 62 5.85 -0.14 9.83
C LYS A 62 5.80 1.36 10.13
N GLU A 63 5.13 2.13 9.28
CA GLU A 63 5.07 3.58 9.41
C GLU A 63 4.24 4.07 10.60
N ILE A 64 3.18 3.34 10.99
CA ILE A 64 2.43 3.69 12.20
C ILE A 64 3.29 3.52 13.46
N ARG A 65 4.16 2.50 13.50
CA ARG A 65 5.11 2.30 14.59
C ARG A 65 6.13 3.42 14.70
N GLU A 66 6.54 3.98 13.57
CA GLU A 66 7.43 5.14 13.50
C GLU A 66 6.71 6.46 13.86
N ASN A 67 5.44 6.40 14.27
CA ASN A 67 4.57 7.53 14.57
C ASN A 67 4.46 8.54 13.40
N THR A 68 4.52 8.01 12.17
CA THR A 68 4.48 8.83 10.96
C THR A 68 3.10 9.49 10.75
N THR A 69 3.09 10.71 10.20
CA THR A 69 1.84 11.40 9.84
C THR A 69 1.22 10.80 8.57
N THR A 70 -0.11 10.77 8.50
CA THR A 70 -0.89 10.16 7.39
C THR A 70 -0.38 10.55 6.00
N ARG A 71 -0.07 11.84 5.80
CA ARG A 71 0.47 12.38 4.53
C ARG A 71 1.82 11.77 4.15
N ILE A 72 2.72 11.60 5.12
CA ILE A 72 4.03 11.02 4.88
C ILE A 72 3.89 9.52 4.58
N ILE A 73 3.03 8.80 5.31
CA ILE A 73 2.75 7.38 5.03
C ILE A 73 2.24 7.20 3.60
N GLN A 74 1.27 8.03 3.19
CA GLN A 74 0.73 8.00 1.83
C GLN A 74 1.83 8.22 0.78
N ASN A 75 2.67 9.23 0.94
CA ASN A 75 3.77 9.49 0.01
C ASN A 75 4.80 8.36 -0.07
N LYS A 76 5.16 7.75 1.08
CA LYS A 76 6.10 6.62 1.11
C LYS A 76 5.51 5.38 0.43
N LEU A 77 4.24 5.07 0.69
CA LEU A 77 3.52 3.99 0.01
C LEU A 77 3.48 4.20 -1.50
N ILE A 78 3.11 5.40 -1.95
CA ILE A 78 3.08 5.74 -3.37
C ILE A 78 4.46 5.50 -4.00
N LYS A 79 5.53 6.02 -3.40
CA LYS A 79 6.90 5.81 -3.87
C LYS A 79 7.28 4.33 -3.94
N GLU A 80 6.86 3.53 -2.97
CA GLU A 80 7.10 2.09 -2.99
C GLU A 80 6.36 1.41 -4.14
N LEU A 81 5.07 1.71 -4.32
CA LEU A 81 4.27 1.13 -5.41
C LEU A 81 4.84 1.49 -6.79
N PHE A 82 5.38 2.71 -6.95
CA PHE A 82 6.04 3.14 -8.18
C PHE A 82 7.30 2.33 -8.54
N LYS A 83 7.95 1.65 -7.59
CA LYS A 83 9.10 0.77 -7.88
C LYS A 83 8.68 -0.50 -8.63
N HIS A 84 7.40 -0.87 -8.56
CA HIS A 84 6.88 -2.12 -9.09
C HIS A 84 5.82 -1.85 -10.16
N GLN A 85 6.24 -1.78 -11.43
CA GLN A 85 5.37 -1.36 -12.54
C GLN A 85 4.08 -2.21 -12.67
N SER A 86 4.17 -3.53 -12.45
CA SER A 86 3.02 -4.45 -12.50
C SER A 86 2.00 -4.17 -11.39
N ILE A 87 2.47 -3.88 -10.16
CA ILE A 87 1.61 -3.47 -9.05
C ILE A 87 0.97 -2.11 -9.32
N MET A 88 1.74 -1.18 -9.91
CA MET A 88 1.21 0.13 -10.28
C MET A 88 0.11 0.05 -11.35
N GLN A 89 0.18 -0.91 -12.27
CA GLN A 89 -0.90 -1.15 -13.24
C GLN A 89 -2.20 -1.57 -12.54
N ILE A 90 -2.13 -2.55 -11.63
CA ILE A 90 -3.29 -2.96 -10.82
C ILE A 90 -3.87 -1.77 -10.06
N PHE A 91 -3.00 -0.93 -9.51
CA PHE A 91 -3.42 0.25 -8.77
C PHE A 91 -4.12 1.29 -9.65
N LYS A 92 -3.66 1.48 -10.90
CA LYS A 92 -4.30 2.39 -11.88
C LYS A 92 -5.71 1.96 -12.26
N ASP A 93 -5.97 0.66 -12.26
CA ASP A 93 -7.30 0.11 -12.55
C ASP A 93 -8.28 0.32 -11.39
N ILE A 94 -7.79 0.72 -10.20
CA ILE A 94 -8.64 1.00 -9.05
C ILE A 94 -9.17 2.44 -9.13
N LYS A 95 -10.49 2.62 -9.02
CA LYS A 95 -11.11 3.96 -8.96
C LYS A 95 -10.78 4.65 -7.63
N ASN A 96 -11.04 3.96 -6.53
CA ASN A 96 -10.77 4.44 -5.17
C ASN A 96 -10.29 3.28 -4.29
N MET A 97 -9.30 3.52 -3.46
CA MET A 97 -8.87 2.60 -2.41
C MET A 97 -8.77 3.35 -1.08
N SER A 98 -9.35 2.80 -0.03
CA SER A 98 -9.13 3.28 1.34
C SER A 98 -8.50 2.20 2.19
N ILE A 99 -7.54 2.60 3.02
CA ILE A 99 -6.86 1.72 3.97
C ILE A 99 -7.04 2.32 5.37
N GLU A 100 -7.82 1.66 6.20
CA GLU A 100 -7.99 2.00 7.61
C GLU A 100 -7.12 1.07 8.45
N ALA A 101 -6.22 1.63 9.27
CA ALA A 101 -5.38 0.89 10.20
C ALA A 101 -5.65 1.32 11.64
N LYS A 102 -5.90 0.32 12.49
CA LYS A 102 -6.08 0.44 13.94
C LYS A 102 -5.08 -0.49 14.61
N ILE A 103 -4.19 0.06 15.42
CA ILE A 103 -3.21 -0.69 16.21
C ILE A 103 -3.38 -0.24 17.65
N ASP A 104 -3.47 -1.16 18.60
CA ASP A 104 -3.64 -0.80 20.02
C ASP A 104 -2.54 0.18 20.44
N ASN A 105 -2.93 1.21 21.19
CA ASN A 105 -2.06 2.29 21.68
C ASN A 105 -1.48 3.22 20.59
N PHE A 106 -1.92 3.13 19.33
CA PHE A 106 -1.57 4.08 18.27
C PHE A 106 -2.81 4.81 17.73
N PRO A 107 -2.67 6.08 17.30
CA PRO A 107 -3.75 6.79 16.63
C PRO A 107 -4.19 6.05 15.37
N LYS A 108 -5.51 5.88 15.21
CA LYS A 108 -6.11 5.37 13.98
C LYS A 108 -5.62 6.17 12.78
N LYS A 109 -5.17 5.49 11.72
CA LYS A 109 -4.83 6.11 10.44
C LYS A 109 -5.77 5.64 9.36
N VAL A 110 -6.17 6.56 8.49
CA VAL A 110 -6.96 6.25 7.29
C VAL A 110 -6.28 6.90 6.10
N LEU A 111 -5.93 6.09 5.11
CA LEU A 111 -5.40 6.54 3.83
C LEU A 111 -6.47 6.42 2.76
N HIS A 112 -6.49 7.40 1.87
CA HIS A 112 -7.36 7.42 0.71
C HIS A 112 -6.51 7.61 -0.54
N PHE A 113 -6.72 6.72 -1.49
CA PHE A 113 -6.04 6.71 -2.77
C PHE A 113 -7.08 6.79 -3.88
N SER A 114 -6.86 7.72 -4.80
CA SER A 114 -7.56 7.73 -6.08
C SER A 114 -6.57 8.10 -7.17
N PRO A 115 -6.39 7.27 -8.21
CA PRO A 115 -5.55 7.64 -9.35
C PRO A 115 -6.06 8.88 -10.10
N LYS A 116 -7.33 9.25 -9.92
CA LYS A 116 -7.94 10.44 -10.54
C LYS A 116 -7.63 11.75 -9.81
N ASN A 117 -7.18 11.68 -8.56
CA ASN A 117 -6.67 12.85 -7.86
C ASN A 117 -5.22 13.08 -8.27
N ARG A 118 -4.81 14.34 -8.38
CA ARG A 118 -3.47 14.80 -8.78
C ARG A 118 -2.31 14.29 -7.90
N ASP A 119 -2.59 13.45 -6.91
CA ASP A 119 -1.62 12.76 -6.02
C ASP A 119 -0.65 11.83 -6.78
N PHE A 120 -0.94 11.56 -8.06
CA PHE A 120 -0.16 10.65 -8.91
C PHE A 120 0.21 11.26 -10.27
N MET A 121 0.23 12.59 -10.40
CA MET A 121 1.01 13.15 -11.50
C MET A 121 2.45 12.69 -11.28
N PRO A 122 3.07 11.94 -12.22
CA PRO A 122 4.51 11.78 -12.16
C PRO A 122 5.06 13.20 -12.07
N ILE A 123 5.95 13.45 -11.11
CA ILE A 123 6.95 14.48 -11.37
C ILE A 123 7.67 13.91 -12.59
N LEU A 124 7.26 14.36 -13.78
CA LEU A 124 8.11 14.27 -14.94
C LEU A 124 9.38 14.93 -14.47
N ALA A 125 10.41 14.13 -14.21
CA ALA A 125 11.77 14.60 -14.19
C ALA A 125 12.09 15.02 -15.65
N GLY A 126 11.44 16.09 -16.10
CA GLY A 126 11.91 16.86 -17.22
C GLY A 126 13.15 17.60 -16.74
N LEU A 127 14.25 17.41 -17.46
CA LEU A 127 15.43 18.26 -17.47
C LEU A 127 16.38 18.13 -16.28
N GLN A 128 17.09 16.99 -16.21
CA GLN A 128 18.54 17.07 -16.04
C GLN A 128 19.16 16.84 -17.43
N VAL A 129 19.01 17.84 -18.30
CA VAL A 129 20.10 18.67 -18.82
C VAL A 129 21.03 17.86 -19.71
N LEU A 130 20.75 17.96 -21.02
CA LEU A 130 21.79 18.08 -22.03
C LEU A 130 22.85 19.08 -21.54
N LYS A 131 24.02 18.59 -21.14
CA LYS A 131 25.34 19.19 -21.34
C LYS A 131 26.42 18.18 -20.96
#